data_AF-A0A962RRJ2-F1
#
_entry.id   AF-A0A962RRJ2-F1
#
_cell.length_a   1.000
_cell.length_b   1.000
_cell.length_c   1.000
_cell.angle_alpha   90.00
_cell.angle_beta   90.00
_cell.angle_gamma   90.00
#
_symmetry.space_group_name_H-M   'P 1'
#
loop_
_entity.id
_entity.type
_entity.pdbx_description
1 polymer ?
#
loop_
_entity_poly.entity_id
_entity_poly.type
_entity_poly.pdbx_seq_one_letter_code
_entity_poly.pdbx_strand_id
1 'polypeptide(L)' 'QVLASELESEARVRVMSINPGATRTAMRASAYPAENPNTLITPEELVPAYLYLLGPEGHALHGQALNAQ' A
#
# COMPACT_ATOMS: atom_id res chain seq x y z
N GLN A 1 -14.41 -1.78 1.87
CA GLN A 1 -13.91 -2.91 1.05
C GLN A 1 -15.08 -3.49 0.23
N VAL A 2 -15.79 -2.66 -0.54
CA VAL A 2 -17.03 -3.09 -1.26
C VAL A 2 -16.68 -4.01 -2.43
N LEU A 3 -15.72 -3.61 -3.27
CA LEU A 3 -15.25 -4.41 -4.41
C LEU A 3 -14.68 -5.78 -3.98
N ALA A 4 -14.09 -5.88 -2.80
CA ALA A 4 -13.63 -7.16 -2.26
C ALA A 4 -14.84 -8.08 -2.01
N SER A 5 -15.85 -7.60 -1.28
CA SER A 5 -17.08 -8.35 -1.02
C SER A 5 -17.83 -8.73 -2.30
N GLU A 6 -17.84 -7.88 -3.32
CA GLU A 6 -18.45 -8.18 -4.63
C GLU A 6 -17.74 -9.32 -5.37
N LEU A 7 -16.47 -9.58 -5.06
CA LEU A 7 -15.62 -10.58 -5.72
C LEU A 7 -15.30 -11.78 -4.83
N GLU A 8 -16.00 -11.94 -3.69
CA GLU A 8 -15.73 -13.00 -2.72
C GLU A 8 -15.94 -14.42 -3.30
N SER A 9 -16.90 -14.59 -4.21
CA SER A 9 -17.13 -15.85 -4.95
C SER A 9 -16.18 -16.07 -6.12
N GLU A 10 -15.45 -15.03 -6.54
CA GLU A 10 -14.61 -14.99 -7.71
C GLU A 10 -13.14 -15.00 -7.27
N ALA A 11 -12.67 -16.17 -6.81
CA ALA A 11 -11.32 -16.41 -6.28
C ALA A 11 -10.15 -16.15 -7.27
N ARG A 12 -10.42 -15.52 -8.42
CA ARG A 12 -9.44 -15.14 -9.44
C ARG A 12 -8.89 -13.73 -9.23
N VAL A 13 -9.59 -12.86 -8.50
CA VAL A 13 -9.17 -11.47 -8.29
C VAL A 13 -9.11 -11.17 -6.80
N ARG A 14 -7.96 -10.66 -6.36
CA ARG A 14 -7.77 -10.20 -4.98
C ARG A 14 -7.83 -8.68 -4.93
N VAL A 15 -8.49 -8.17 -3.92
CA VAL A 15 -8.67 -6.73 -3.71
C VAL A 15 -8.11 -6.38 -2.34
N MET A 16 -7.16 -5.47 -2.30
CA MET A 16 -6.60 -4.95 -1.04
C MET A 16 -6.39 -3.44 -1.18
N SER A 17 -6.25 -2.76 -0.04
CA SER A 17 -5.80 -1.38 0.02
C SER A 17 -4.52 -1.29 0.84
N ILE A 18 -3.57 -0.50 0.38
CA ILE A 18 -2.30 -0.26 1.09
C ILE A 18 -2.16 1.23 1.39
N ASN A 19 -1.84 1.54 2.63
CA ASN A 19 -1.43 2.87 3.06
C ASN A 19 0.10 2.94 3.08
N PRO A 20 0.72 3.73 2.19
CA PRO A 20 2.18 3.84 2.12
C PRO A 20 2.78 4.61 3.31
N GLY A 21 1.97 5.32 4.10
CA GLY A 21 2.45 6.21 5.15
C GLY A 21 3.20 7.43 4.62
N ALA A 22 3.92 8.14 5.49
CA ALA A 22 4.68 9.32 5.11
C ALA A 22 5.88 8.92 4.24
N THR A 23 5.77 9.17 2.93
CA THR A 23 6.74 8.75 1.92
C THR A 23 7.30 9.97 1.21
N ARG A 24 8.62 9.99 0.97
CA ARG A 24 9.34 11.09 0.31
C ARG A 24 8.95 11.24 -1.16
N THR A 25 7.85 11.94 -1.42
CA THR A 25 7.31 12.19 -2.77
C THR A 25 6.93 13.66 -2.95
N ALA A 26 6.78 14.11 -4.20
CA ALA A 26 6.29 15.46 -4.49
C ALA A 26 4.89 15.71 -3.92
N MET A 27 4.02 14.69 -3.95
CA MET A 27 2.68 14.76 -3.36
C MET A 27 2.74 15.04 -1.86
N ARG A 28 3.59 14.31 -1.10
CA ARG A 28 3.77 14.54 0.34
C ARG A 28 4.33 15.94 0.62
N ALA A 29 5.35 16.37 -0.13
CA ALA A 29 5.93 17.70 0.00
C ALA A 29 4.91 18.82 -0.23
N SER A 30 4.00 18.67 -1.20
CA SER A 30 2.91 19.63 -1.41
C SER A 30 1.90 19.66 -0.27
N ALA A 31 1.62 18.52 0.36
CA ALA A 31 0.67 18.40 1.47
C ALA A 31 1.26 18.87 2.81
N TYR A 32 2.57 18.73 3.01
CA TYR A 32 3.29 19.12 4.23
C TYR A 32 4.55 19.94 3.90
N PRO A 33 4.42 21.22 3.48
CA PRO A 33 5.55 22.02 2.98
C PRO A 33 6.67 22.30 4.00
N ALA A 34 6.36 22.24 5.30
CA ALA A 34 7.31 22.49 6.38
C ALA A 34 7.98 21.21 6.92
N GLU A 35 7.60 20.03 6.43
CA GLU A 35 8.20 18.75 6.83
C GLU A 35 9.58 18.58 6.16
N ASN A 36 10.57 18.08 6.90
CA ASN A 36 11.90 17.79 6.34
C ASN A 36 11.83 16.48 5.53
N PRO A 37 12.02 16.49 4.19
CA PRO A 37 11.91 15.27 3.38
C PRO A 37 12.93 14.19 3.77
N ASN A 38 14.08 14.58 4.34
CA ASN A 38 15.14 13.66 4.71
C ASN A 38 14.82 12.77 5.91
N THR A 39 13.77 13.09 6.67
CA THR A 39 13.28 12.24 7.77
C THR A 39 12.27 11.21 7.31
N LEU A 40 11.84 11.25 6.04
CA LEU A 40 10.86 10.33 5.47
C LEU A 40 11.56 9.18 4.75
N ILE A 41 10.95 8.01 4.81
CA ILE A 41 11.37 6.87 3.99
C ILE A 41 11.17 7.17 2.50
N THR A 42 12.00 6.55 1.68
CA THR A 42 11.93 6.64 0.23
C THR A 42 10.89 5.66 -0.34
N PRO A 43 10.32 5.93 -1.53
CA PRO A 43 9.45 4.96 -2.21
C PRO A 43 10.13 3.60 -2.45
N GLU A 44 11.43 3.59 -2.72
CA GLU A 44 12.21 2.38 -2.97
C GLU A 44 12.25 1.47 -1.74
N GLU A 45 12.34 2.04 -0.54
CA GLU A 45 12.32 1.31 0.73
C GLU A 45 10.95 0.65 1.02
N LEU A 46 9.87 1.13 0.40
CA LEU A 46 8.53 0.54 0.54
C LEU A 46 8.27 -0.64 -0.40
N VAL A 47 9.08 -0.82 -1.44
CA VAL A 47 8.88 -1.87 -2.47
C VAL A 47 8.68 -3.28 -1.87
N PRO A 48 9.39 -3.71 -0.81
CA PRO A 48 9.18 -5.03 -0.21
C PRO A 48 7.73 -5.28 0.23
N ALA A 49 7.05 -4.27 0.78
CA ALA A 49 5.65 -4.39 1.19
C ALA A 49 4.71 -4.60 -0.01
N TYR A 50 4.97 -3.90 -1.11
CA TYR A 50 4.23 -4.08 -2.36
C TYR A 50 4.50 -5.43 -3.02
N LEU A 51 5.75 -5.91 -2.99
CA LEU A 51 6.11 -7.22 -3.53
C LEU A 51 5.47 -8.36 -2.75
N TYR A 52 5.45 -8.29 -1.41
CA TYR A 52 4.72 -9.25 -0.59
C TYR A 52 3.23 -9.31 -0.96
N LEU A 53 2.62 -8.15 -1.18
CA LEU A 53 1.21 -8.00 -1.49
C LEU A 53 0.85 -8.58 -2.87
N LEU A 54 1.68 -8.31 -3.87
CA LEU A 54 1.47 -8.73 -5.26
C LEU A 54 2.00 -10.14 -5.55
N GLY A 55 2.94 -10.62 -4.74
CA GLY A 55 3.58 -11.92 -4.85
C GLY A 55 2.72 -13.08 -4.33
N PRO A 56 3.24 -14.32 -4.46
CA PRO A 56 2.58 -15.52 -3.96
C PRO A 56 2.34 -15.50 -2.45
N GLU A 57 3.18 -14.81 -1.68
CA GLU A 57 3.07 -14.69 -0.23
C GLU A 57 1.78 -13.95 0.19
N GLY A 58 1.32 -13.00 -0.62
CA GLY A 58 0.09 -12.25 -0.42
C GLY A 58 -1.18 -12.97 -0.89
N HIS A 59 -1.11 -14.22 -1.37
CA HIS A 59 -2.25 -14.92 -1.96
C HIS A 59 -3.43 -15.13 -1.00
N ALA A 60 -3.16 -15.27 0.29
CA ALA A 60 -4.19 -15.45 1.31
C ALA A 60 -4.92 -14.13 1.66
N LEU A 61 -4.46 -12.99 1.16
CA LEU A 61 -4.99 -11.68 1.54
C LEU A 61 -6.10 -11.27 0.56
N HIS A 62 -7.25 -10.89 1.10
CA HIS A 62 -8.37 -10.36 0.34
C HIS A 62 -9.22 -9.47 1.25
N GLY A 63 -9.66 -8.31 0.76
CA GLY A 63 -10.47 -7.35 1.50
C GLY A 63 -9.73 -6.66 2.66
N GLN A 64 -8.40 -6.72 2.70
CA GLN A 64 -7.61 -6.19 3.81
C GLN A 64 -7.10 -4.78 3.53
N ALA A 65 -7.01 -3.99 4.61
CA ALA A 65 -6.33 -2.70 4.63
C ALA A 65 -4.99 -2.84 5.36
N LEU A 66 -3.90 -2.63 4.63
CA LEU A 66 -2.54 -2.88 5.10
C LEU A 66 -1.78 -1.56 5.21
N ASN A 67 -0.87 -1.47 6.19
CA ASN A 67 0.09 -0.37 6.29
C ASN A 67 1.45 -0.86 5.78
N ALA A 68 2.13 -0.03 4.99
CA ALA A 68 3.46 -0.35 4.45
C ALA A 68 4.61 0.01 5.41
N GLN A 69 4.29 0.68 6.53
CA GLN A 69 5.19 1.12 7.60
C GLN A 69 4.68 0.61 8.95
#